data_AF-A0A967CY44-F1
#
_entry.id   AF-A0A967CY44-F1
#
_cell.length_a   1.000
_cell.length_b   1.000
_cell.length_c   1.000
_cell.angle_alpha   90.00
_cell.angle_beta   90.00
_cell.angle_gamma   90.00
#
_symmetry.space_group_name_H-M   'P 1'
#
loop_
_entity.id
_entity.type
_entity.pdbx_description
1 polymer ?
#
loop_
_entity_poly.entity_id
_entity_poly.type
_entity_poly.pdbx_seq_one_letter_code
_entity_poly.pdbx_strand_id
1 'polypeptide(L)'
;ASALRNAIGNKAKVYQQDGYQLAQSLCPPTPRRGLLLIDPSYEIKSDYATIPPLIAKLHKKWNVGIIMLWYPVLTSGVHDPMLTALIKNHPDGLRAEVTFPPAREGHRMVGSGLFIVNPPFGLSDELNRIADIFGKLT
;
A
#
# COMPACT_ATOMS: atom_id res chain seq x y z
N ALA A 1 -3.14 16.14 13.47
CA ALA A 1 -2.78 15.07 14.42
C ALA A 1 -3.77 14.90 15.58
N SER A 2 -4.37 15.96 16.12
CA SER A 2 -5.28 15.87 17.29
C SER A 2 -6.48 14.95 17.07
N ALA A 3 -7.14 15.01 15.91
CA ALA A 3 -8.25 14.10 15.59
C ALA A 3 -7.84 12.62 15.63
N LEU A 4 -6.69 12.27 15.02
CA LEU A 4 -6.17 10.89 15.05
C LEU A 4 -5.81 10.44 16.47
N ARG A 5 -5.16 11.32 17.26
CA ARG A 5 -4.84 11.02 18.67
C ARG A 5 -6.10 10.77 19.49
N ASN A 6 -7.14 11.57 19.29
CA ASN A 6 -8.41 11.40 19.99
C ASN A 6 -9.11 10.09 19.59
N ALA A 7 -9.09 9.73 18.29
CA ALA A 7 -9.69 8.50 17.79
C ALA A 7 -8.98 7.23 18.31
N ILE A 8 -7.65 7.25 18.40
CA ILE A 8 -6.84 6.10 18.82
C ILE A 8 -6.67 6.03 20.35
N GLY A 9 -6.70 7.17 21.04
CA GLY A 9 -6.40 7.27 22.46
C GLY A 9 -4.98 6.78 22.78
N ASN A 10 -4.84 6.05 23.90
CA ASN A 10 -3.54 5.54 24.37
C ASN A 10 -3.19 4.15 23.80
N LYS A 11 -3.90 3.68 22.76
CA LYS A 11 -3.70 2.34 22.18
C LYS A 11 -2.54 2.27 21.19
N ALA A 12 -2.04 3.42 20.71
CA ALA A 12 -0.88 3.47 19.82
C ALA A 12 -0.08 4.77 20.01
N LYS A 13 1.16 4.76 19.51
CA LYS A 13 1.99 5.97 19.41
C LYS A 13 1.67 6.70 18.11
N VAL A 14 1.34 7.99 18.21
CA VAL A 14 0.99 8.82 17.05
C VAL A 14 2.07 9.86 16.80
N TYR A 15 2.72 9.76 15.65
CA TYR A 15 3.78 10.65 15.20
C TYR A 15 3.23 11.65 14.18
N GLN A 16 3.57 12.92 14.34
CA GLN A 16 3.30 13.95 13.34
C GLN A 16 4.60 14.23 12.59
N GLN A 17 4.92 13.34 11.66
CA GLN A 17 6.16 13.34 10.88
C GLN A 17 5.88 12.76 9.48
N ASP A 18 6.78 13.00 8.53
CA ASP A 18 6.82 12.27 7.27
C ASP A 18 6.82 10.74 7.49
N GLY A 19 5.86 10.05 6.86
CA GLY A 19 5.64 8.62 7.05
C GLY A 19 6.78 7.75 6.50
N TYR A 20 7.44 8.17 5.42
CA TYR A 20 8.55 7.42 4.83
C TYR A 20 9.80 7.49 5.70
N GLN A 21 10.07 8.64 6.30
CA GLN A 21 11.15 8.80 7.28
C GLN A 21 10.87 7.99 8.54
N LEU A 22 9.62 8.03 9.05
CA LEU A 22 9.21 7.27 10.23
C LEU A 22 9.33 5.76 9.99
N ALA A 23 8.88 5.25 8.86
CA ALA A 23 9.01 3.84 8.51
C ALA A 23 10.50 3.40 8.54
N GLN A 24 11.40 4.22 8.00
CA GLN A 24 12.83 3.93 8.01
C GLN A 24 13.49 3.95 9.38
N SER A 25 12.96 4.73 10.34
CA SER A 25 13.48 4.81 11.70
C SER A 25 12.93 3.69 12.60
N LEU A 26 11.72 3.20 12.32
CA LEU A 26 11.07 2.13 13.09
C LEU A 26 11.40 0.72 12.57
N CYS A 27 11.86 0.57 11.33
CA CYS A 27 12.16 -0.75 10.75
C CYS A 27 13.63 -1.16 10.92
N PRO A 28 13.92 -2.41 11.37
CA PRO A 28 12.95 -3.44 11.75
C PRO A 28 12.36 -3.20 13.16
N PRO A 29 11.09 -3.55 13.41
CA PRO A 29 10.51 -3.49 14.75
C PRO A 29 11.09 -4.57 15.68
N THR A 30 10.82 -4.43 16.98
CA THR A 30 11.10 -5.46 18.00
C THR A 30 9.80 -5.87 18.69
N PRO A 31 9.40 -7.16 18.65
CA PRO A 31 10.00 -8.26 17.86
C PRO A 31 9.94 -7.98 16.35
N ARG A 32 10.76 -8.68 15.54
CA ARG A 32 10.85 -8.49 14.06
C ARG A 32 9.62 -9.03 13.30
N ARG A 33 8.42 -8.86 13.85
CA ARG A 33 7.13 -9.31 13.32
C ARG A 33 6.16 -8.13 13.30
N GLY A 34 5.40 -8.00 12.21
CA GLY A 34 4.46 -6.90 12.03
C GLY A 34 4.09 -6.67 10.58
N LEU A 35 3.25 -5.67 10.37
CA LEU A 35 2.78 -5.16 9.09
C LEU A 35 3.14 -3.67 8.99
N LEU A 36 3.65 -3.24 7.84
CA LEU A 36 3.71 -1.83 7.45
C LEU A 36 2.68 -1.59 6.34
N LEU A 37 1.70 -0.73 6.60
CA LEU A 37 0.80 -0.20 5.58
C LEU A 37 1.34 1.14 5.08
N ILE A 38 1.47 1.28 3.76
CA ILE A 38 1.84 2.50 3.05
C ILE A 38 0.63 2.91 2.22
N ASP A 39 0.02 4.03 2.58
CA ASP A 39 -1.20 4.56 1.95
C ASP A 39 -1.05 6.08 1.74
N PRO A 40 -0.33 6.49 0.68
CA PRO A 40 -0.14 7.90 0.37
C PRO A 40 -1.35 8.47 -0.40
N SER A 41 -1.51 9.79 -0.39
CA SER A 41 -2.61 10.45 -1.13
C SER A 41 -2.40 10.47 -2.65
N TYR A 42 -1.17 10.24 -3.13
CA TYR A 42 -0.77 10.33 -4.54
C TYR A 42 -1.00 11.70 -5.20
N GLU A 43 -1.10 12.76 -4.40
CA GLU A 43 -1.20 14.14 -4.89
C GLU A 43 0.10 14.60 -5.56
N ILE A 44 1.24 14.06 -5.11
CA ILE A 44 2.56 14.39 -5.63
C ILE A 44 3.00 13.28 -6.60
N LYS A 45 3.16 13.62 -7.88
CA LYS A 45 3.56 12.63 -8.92
C LYS A 45 4.88 11.90 -8.60
N SER A 46 5.79 12.53 -7.86
CA SER A 46 7.06 11.89 -7.47
C SER A 46 6.87 10.73 -6.49
N ASP A 47 5.70 10.60 -5.83
CA ASP A 47 5.42 9.48 -4.94
C ASP A 47 5.54 8.14 -5.68
N TYR A 48 4.98 8.04 -6.89
CA TYR A 48 5.05 6.85 -7.73
C TYR A 48 6.50 6.39 -8.01
N ALA A 49 7.43 7.33 -8.15
CA ALA A 49 8.84 7.03 -8.38
C ALA A 49 9.61 6.74 -7.08
N THR A 50 9.16 7.27 -5.94
CA THR A 50 9.84 7.18 -4.65
C THR A 50 9.49 5.90 -3.88
N ILE A 51 8.29 5.37 -4.08
CA ILE A 51 7.79 4.20 -3.35
C ILE A 51 8.59 2.92 -3.64
N PRO A 52 8.89 2.53 -4.90
CA PRO A 52 9.66 1.30 -5.16
C PRO A 52 11.04 1.25 -4.47
N PRO A 53 11.91 2.28 -4.56
CA PRO A 53 13.18 2.24 -3.85
C PRO A 53 13.03 2.30 -2.32
N LEU A 54 11.98 2.97 -1.80
CA LEU A 54 11.68 2.97 -0.37
C LEU A 54 11.34 1.55 0.12
N ILE A 55 10.42 0.85 -0.55
CA ILE A 55 10.02 -0.52 -0.17
C ILE A 55 11.22 -1.47 -0.27
N ALA A 56 12.03 -1.37 -1.32
CA ALA A 56 13.26 -2.18 -1.44
C ALA A 56 14.22 -1.95 -0.26
N LYS A 57 14.42 -0.70 0.17
CA LYS A 57 15.26 -0.35 1.32
C LYS A 57 14.69 -0.87 2.64
N LEU A 58 13.38 -0.77 2.83
CA LEU A 58 12.70 -1.28 4.02
C LEU A 58 12.76 -2.81 4.09
N HIS A 59 12.44 -3.49 3.00
CA HIS A 59 12.52 -4.95 2.90
C HIS A 59 13.93 -5.47 3.14
N LYS A 60 14.98 -4.80 2.64
CA LYS A 60 16.37 -5.17 2.92
C LYS A 60 16.70 -5.13 4.42
N LYS A 61 16.14 -4.18 5.18
CA LYS A 61 16.33 -4.07 6.65
C LYS A 61 15.42 -5.01 7.45
N TRP A 62 14.24 -5.30 6.91
CA TRP A 62 13.19 -6.08 7.55
C TRP A 62 12.62 -7.12 6.57
N ASN A 63 13.45 -8.10 6.23
CA ASN A 63 13.20 -9.12 5.20
C ASN A 63 12.06 -10.10 5.52
N VAL A 64 11.59 -10.14 6.76
CA VAL A 64 10.46 -10.97 7.21
C VAL A 64 9.19 -10.15 7.43
N GLY A 65 9.24 -8.83 7.25
CA GLY A 65 8.09 -7.95 7.44
C GLY A 65 7.10 -8.05 6.30
N ILE A 66 5.82 -7.90 6.62
CA ILE A 66 4.77 -7.73 5.61
C ILE A 66 4.70 -6.25 5.27
N ILE A 67 4.98 -5.88 4.02
CA ILE A 67 4.89 -4.50 3.55
C ILE A 67 3.76 -4.42 2.54
N MET A 68 2.73 -3.65 2.85
CA MET A 68 1.52 -3.49 2.04
C MET A 68 1.43 -2.07 1.54
N LEU A 69 1.38 -1.89 0.22
CA LEU A 69 1.16 -0.62 -0.44
C LEU A 69 -0.26 -0.60 -1.00
N TRP A 70 -1.05 0.40 -0.64
CA TRP A 70 -2.28 0.74 -1.36
C TRP A 70 -1.97 1.72 -2.49
N TYR A 71 -2.63 1.58 -3.65
CA TYR A 71 -2.53 2.53 -4.75
C TYR A 71 -3.85 2.70 -5.52
N PRO A 72 -4.13 3.88 -6.09
CA PRO A 72 -5.29 4.10 -6.94
C PRO A 72 -5.04 3.59 -8.35
N VAL A 73 -6.06 2.96 -8.95
CA VAL A 73 -6.08 2.66 -10.40
C VAL A 73 -6.76 3.84 -11.09
N LEU A 74 -5.95 4.67 -11.75
CA LEU A 74 -6.40 5.84 -12.49
C LEU A 74 -6.49 5.53 -13.98
N THR A 75 -7.46 6.13 -14.68
CA THR A 75 -7.59 6.03 -16.15
C THR A 75 -6.35 6.44 -16.92
N SER A 76 -5.44 7.21 -16.31
CA SER A 76 -4.19 7.64 -16.92
C SER A 76 -3.07 6.59 -16.91
N GLY A 77 -3.21 5.48 -16.18
CA GLY A 77 -2.16 4.45 -16.07
C GLY A 77 -0.89 4.89 -15.33
N VAL A 78 -0.91 6.01 -14.60
CA VAL A 78 0.30 6.57 -13.96
C VAL A 78 0.96 5.64 -12.92
N HIS A 79 0.22 4.64 -12.44
CA HIS A 79 0.69 3.63 -11.49
C HIS A 79 1.50 2.51 -12.16
N ASP A 80 1.37 2.30 -13.47
CA ASP A 80 1.99 1.15 -14.17
C ASP A 80 3.53 1.09 -14.06
N PRO A 81 4.28 2.20 -14.21
CA PRO A 81 5.73 2.16 -14.04
C PRO A 81 6.15 1.82 -12.61
N MET A 82 5.38 2.30 -11.61
CA MET A 82 5.62 1.98 -10.20
C MET A 82 5.42 0.49 -9.95
N LEU A 83 4.33 -0.09 -10.45
CA LEU A 83 4.05 -1.52 -10.31
C LEU A 83 5.08 -2.39 -11.03
N THR A 84 5.50 -2.00 -12.22
CA THR A 84 6.55 -2.69 -12.98
C THR A 84 7.84 -2.77 -12.15
N ALA A 85 8.25 -1.67 -11.52
CA ALA A 85 9.41 -1.63 -10.65
C ALA A 85 9.23 -2.49 -9.38
N LEU A 86 8.04 -2.48 -8.78
CA LEU A 86 7.73 -3.28 -7.59
C LEU A 86 7.79 -4.78 -7.88
N ILE A 87 7.14 -5.24 -8.95
CA ILE A 87 7.16 -6.65 -9.38
C ILE A 87 8.58 -7.10 -9.71
N LYS A 88 9.36 -6.26 -10.40
CA LYS A 88 10.77 -6.55 -10.69
C LYS A 88 11.62 -6.70 -9.43
N ASN A 89 11.40 -5.86 -8.42
CA ASN A 89 12.16 -5.88 -7.17
C ASN A 89 11.69 -6.96 -6.19
N HIS A 90 10.42 -7.39 -6.30
CA HIS A 90 9.76 -8.33 -5.41
C HIS A 90 8.91 -9.32 -6.24
N PRO A 91 9.54 -10.29 -6.92
CA PRO A 91 8.84 -11.21 -7.82
C PRO A 91 7.82 -12.10 -7.11
N ASP A 92 8.01 -12.40 -5.83
CA ASP A 92 7.06 -13.15 -4.99
C ASP A 92 5.99 -12.22 -4.35
N GLY A 93 5.99 -10.93 -4.70
CA GLY A 93 5.01 -9.97 -4.22
C GLY A 93 3.62 -10.22 -4.80
N LEU A 94 2.59 -10.06 -3.98
CA LEU A 94 1.21 -10.20 -4.41
C LEU A 94 0.64 -8.85 -4.86
N ARG A 95 0.19 -8.79 -6.12
CA ARG A 95 -0.63 -7.69 -6.65
C ARG A 95 -2.08 -8.13 -6.68
N ALA A 96 -2.97 -7.33 -6.13
CA ALA A 96 -4.41 -7.54 -6.22
C ALA A 96 -5.12 -6.20 -6.47
N GLU A 97 -6.04 -6.17 -7.43
CA GLU A 97 -6.77 -4.98 -7.83
C GLU A 97 -8.27 -5.24 -7.85
N VAL A 98 -9.04 -4.22 -7.53
CA VAL A 98 -10.48 -4.18 -7.72
C VAL A 98 -10.83 -2.97 -8.57
N THR A 99 -11.82 -3.14 -9.45
CA THR A 99 -12.41 -2.05 -10.23
C THR A 99 -13.79 -1.71 -9.68
N PHE A 100 -14.20 -0.47 -9.84
CA PHE A 100 -15.52 0.00 -9.46
C PHE A 100 -15.90 1.24 -10.28
N PRO A 101 -17.21 1.52 -10.44
CA PRO A 101 -17.66 2.72 -11.13
C PRO A 101 -17.06 4.00 -10.50
N PRO A 102 -16.77 5.02 -11.32
CA PRO A 102 -16.35 6.33 -10.80
C PRO A 102 -17.34 6.87 -9.77
N ALA A 103 -16.83 7.41 -8.66
CA ALA A 103 -17.68 7.94 -7.58
C ALA A 103 -18.60 9.09 -8.03
N ARG A 104 -18.22 9.79 -9.09
CA ARG A 104 -18.98 10.86 -9.76
C ARG A 104 -18.47 11.03 -11.18
N GLU A 105 -19.27 11.66 -12.04
CA GLU A 105 -18.84 12.05 -13.38
C GLU A 105 -17.53 12.88 -13.31
N GLY A 106 -16.58 12.57 -14.19
CA GLY A 106 -15.25 13.19 -14.21
C GLY A 106 -14.26 12.68 -13.14
N HIS A 107 -14.65 11.77 -12.25
CA HIS A 107 -13.73 11.14 -11.31
C HIS A 107 -12.80 10.15 -12.06
N ARG A 108 -11.47 10.26 -11.83
CA ARG A 108 -10.46 9.52 -12.61
C ARG A 108 -10.04 8.18 -12.02
N MET A 109 -10.37 7.93 -10.76
CA MET A 109 -10.14 6.65 -10.10
C MET A 109 -11.24 5.68 -10.51
N VAL A 110 -10.83 4.57 -11.12
CA VAL A 110 -11.70 3.49 -11.64
C VAL A 110 -11.47 2.16 -10.90
N GLY A 111 -10.63 2.20 -9.85
CA GLY A 111 -10.28 1.07 -9.05
C GLY A 111 -9.20 1.42 -8.04
N SER A 112 -8.77 0.42 -7.30
CA SER A 112 -7.60 0.50 -6.43
C SER A 112 -6.94 -0.87 -6.32
N GLY A 113 -5.68 -0.87 -5.89
CA GLY A 113 -4.95 -2.11 -5.70
C GLY A 113 -4.10 -2.11 -4.44
N LEU A 114 -3.67 -3.32 -4.10
CA LEU A 114 -2.67 -3.61 -3.10
C LEU A 114 -1.47 -4.28 -3.76
N PHE A 115 -0.27 -3.83 -3.40
CA PHE A 115 0.98 -4.58 -3.65
C PHE A 115 1.57 -4.98 -2.31
N ILE A 116 1.76 -6.29 -2.09
CA ILE A 116 2.10 -6.86 -0.79
C ILE A 116 3.39 -7.68 -0.92
N VAL A 117 4.42 -7.28 -0.17
CA VAL A 117 5.65 -8.06 0.01
C VAL A 117 5.48 -9.00 1.20
N ASN A 118 5.94 -10.25 1.06
CA ASN A 118 5.76 -11.33 2.03
C ASN A 118 4.29 -11.56 2.41
N PRO A 119 3.38 -11.76 1.44
CA PRO A 119 1.96 -11.95 1.73
C PRO A 119 1.74 -13.18 2.64
N PRO A 120 0.87 -13.08 3.66
CA PRO A 120 0.43 -14.23 4.44
C PRO A 120 -0.23 -15.31 3.57
N PHE A 121 -0.10 -16.56 3.98
CA PHE A 121 -0.80 -17.68 3.34
C PHE A 121 -2.33 -17.44 3.34
N GLY A 122 -2.98 -17.80 2.22
CA GLY A 122 -4.42 -17.62 2.01
C GLY A 122 -4.86 -16.21 1.64
N LEU A 123 -3.99 -15.19 1.72
CA LEU A 123 -4.38 -13.81 1.41
C LEU A 123 -4.80 -13.63 -0.06
N SER A 124 -4.17 -14.36 -0.99
CA SER A 124 -4.54 -14.31 -2.41
C SER A 124 -5.97 -14.78 -2.65
N ASP A 125 -6.40 -15.86 -1.99
CA ASP A 125 -7.74 -16.42 -2.18
C ASP A 125 -8.81 -15.45 -1.66
N GLU A 126 -8.57 -14.83 -0.50
CA GLU A 126 -9.48 -13.82 0.05
C GLU A 126 -9.54 -12.55 -0.81
N LEU A 127 -8.42 -12.10 -1.36
CA LEU A 127 -8.40 -10.93 -2.25
C LEU A 127 -9.13 -11.22 -3.56
N ASN A 128 -8.99 -12.43 -4.12
CA ASN A 128 -9.76 -12.86 -5.29
C ASN A 128 -11.26 -12.89 -4.99
N ARG A 129 -11.67 -13.45 -3.85
CA ARG A 129 -13.07 -13.45 -3.41
C ARG A 129 -13.63 -12.04 -3.26
N ILE A 130 -12.83 -11.09 -2.76
CA ILE A 130 -13.23 -9.68 -2.67
C ILE A 130 -13.35 -9.06 -4.06
N ALA A 131 -12.42 -9.34 -4.97
CA ALA A 131 -12.48 -8.87 -6.36
C ALA A 131 -13.77 -9.34 -7.06
N ASP A 132 -14.19 -10.59 -6.84
CA ASP A 132 -15.47 -11.11 -7.36
C ASP A 132 -16.71 -10.37 -6.83
N ILE A 133 -16.65 -9.84 -5.61
CA ILE A 133 -17.73 -9.02 -5.05
C ILE A 133 -17.76 -7.65 -5.73
N PHE A 134 -16.59 -7.02 -5.92
CA PHE A 134 -16.49 -5.73 -6.61
C PHE A 134 -16.88 -5.81 -8.09
N GLY A 135 -16.56 -6.92 -8.77
CA GLY A 135 -16.94 -7.15 -10.17
C GLY A 135 -18.46 -7.23 -10.40
N LYS A 136 -19.28 -7.31 -9.34
CA LYS A 136 -20.75 -7.23 -9.42
C LYS A 136 -21.27 -5.78 -9.39
N LEU A 137 -20.40 -4.80 -9.10
CA LEU A 137 -20.75 -3.38 -9.04
C LEU A 137 -20.51 -2.66 -10.38
N THR A 138 -19.68 -3.25 -11.25
CA THR A 138 -19.40 -2.81 -12.61
C THR A 138 -20.40 -3.38 -13.59
#